data_AF-A0A814MSI7-F1
#
_entry.id   AF-A0A814MSI7-F1
#
_cell.length_a   1.000
_cell.length_b   1.000
_cell.length_c   1.000
_cell.angle_alpha   90.00
_cell.angle_beta   90.00
_cell.angle_gamma   90.00
#
_symmetry.space_group_name_H-M   'P 1'
#
loop_
_entity.id
_entity.type
_entity.pdbx_description
1 polymer ?
#
loop_
_entity_poly.entity_id
_entity_poly.type
_entity_poly.pdbx_seq_one_letter_code
_entity_poly.pdbx_strand_id
1 'polypeptide(L)'
;MSLIGENANVILPIMFPALYKNTKSHWNKTIHGLIYNALKLFMELNQKLFDECSQKYKAERQKEKEKMRERDDLWSKIENMAKQNPKYRDYAQINANLQGGFISQVNKNQADMDDLDDLTGMSKKDIENEAKEASKIIGKAKSQIFRRKSELPHDIATINAIDKHQKRTAEFQSTTTTTTTKTSAYDHTAPKT
;
A
#
# COMPACT_ATOMS: atom_id res chain seq x y z
N MET A 1 6.69 12.16 19.46
CA MET A 1 7.84 11.25 19.25
C MET A 1 8.58 10.87 20.54
N SER A 2 8.30 11.46 21.70
CA SER A 2 9.00 11.14 22.98
C SER A 2 8.87 9.68 23.41
N LEU A 3 7.64 9.14 23.44
CA LEU A 3 7.37 7.77 23.90
C LEU A 3 8.06 6.67 23.08
N ILE A 4 8.22 6.88 21.77
CA ILE A 4 8.92 5.95 20.88
C ILE A 4 10.42 5.94 21.20
N GLY A 5 10.98 7.11 21.56
CA GLY A 5 12.36 7.23 22.04
C GLY A 5 12.59 6.53 23.36
N GLU A 6 11.73 6.79 24.33
CA GLU A 6 11.80 6.20 25.68
C GLU A 6 11.72 4.67 25.66
N ASN A 7 10.98 4.10 24.70
CA ASN A 7 10.75 2.66 24.58
C ASN A 7 11.44 2.03 23.36
N ALA A 8 12.41 2.72 22.76
CA ALA A 8 13.05 2.29 21.51
C ALA A 8 13.66 0.88 21.62
N ASN A 9 14.22 0.53 22.78
CA ASN A 9 14.84 -0.78 23.07
C ASN A 9 13.87 -1.96 22.91
N VAL A 10 12.56 -1.74 23.05
CA VAL A 10 11.53 -2.78 22.89
C VAL A 10 10.87 -2.68 21.53
N ILE A 11 10.54 -1.46 21.09
CA ILE A 11 9.79 -1.22 19.86
C ILE A 11 10.65 -1.53 18.63
N LEU A 12 11.91 -1.09 18.61
CA LEU A 12 12.75 -1.18 17.42
C LEU A 12 13.02 -2.64 17.02
N PRO A 13 13.41 -3.56 17.93
CA PRO A 13 13.63 -4.96 17.55
C PRO A 13 12.39 -5.67 17.00
N ILE A 14 11.18 -5.25 17.38
CA ILE A 14 9.92 -5.83 16.90
C ILE A 14 9.58 -5.30 15.50
N MET A 15 9.76 -4.00 15.29
CA MET A 15 9.39 -3.33 14.03
C MET A 15 10.44 -3.51 12.94
N PHE A 16 11.72 -3.58 13.30
CA PHE A 16 12.84 -3.59 12.37
C PHE A 16 12.75 -4.69 11.29
N PRO A 17 12.48 -5.97 11.62
CA PRO A 17 12.43 -7.03 10.60
C PRO A 17 11.37 -6.78 9.53
N ALA A 18 10.19 -6.28 9.92
CA ALA A 18 9.10 -6.00 9.00
C ALA A 18 9.42 -4.80 8.09
N LEU A 19 10.05 -3.76 8.63
CA LEU A 19 10.44 -2.59 7.84
C LEU A 19 11.58 -2.93 6.88
N TYR A 20 12.64 -3.58 7.37
CA TYR A 20 13.82 -3.91 6.58
C TYR A 20 13.52 -4.93 5.46
N LYS A 21 12.62 -5.89 5.69
CA LYS A 21 12.20 -6.80 4.61
C LYS A 21 11.56 -6.07 3.42
N ASN A 22 10.77 -5.04 3.70
CA ASN A 22 9.99 -4.33 2.69
C ASN A 22 10.77 -3.18 2.01
N THR A 23 12.01 -2.89 2.42
CA THR A 23 12.86 -1.90 1.73
C THR A 23 13.42 -2.43 0.42
N LYS A 24 13.66 -3.74 0.28
CA LYS A 24 14.17 -4.32 -0.97
C LYS A 24 13.22 -4.06 -2.14
N SER A 25 11.94 -4.33 -1.92
CA SER A 25 10.90 -4.09 -2.93
C SER A 25 9.54 -4.01 -2.26
N HIS A 26 8.73 -3.06 -2.73
CA HIS A 26 7.33 -2.96 -2.38
C HIS A 26 6.55 -2.49 -3.61
N TRP A 27 5.41 -3.12 -3.90
CA TRP A 27 4.61 -2.86 -5.10
C TRP A 27 4.15 -1.39 -5.20
N ASN A 28 3.94 -0.75 -4.05
CA ASN A 28 3.58 0.65 -3.93
C ASN A 28 4.80 1.51 -3.59
N LYS A 29 5.24 2.37 -4.52
CA LYS A 29 6.38 3.29 -4.37
C LYS A 29 6.22 4.30 -3.23
N THR A 30 5.01 4.73 -2.92
CA THR A 30 4.78 5.66 -1.80
C THR A 30 5.00 4.96 -0.46
N ILE A 31 4.48 3.74 -0.30
CA ILE A 31 4.68 2.94 0.91
C ILE A 31 6.18 2.61 1.07
N HIS A 32 6.83 2.21 -0.01
CA HIS A 32 8.28 2.00 -0.06
C HIS A 32 9.04 3.21 0.51
N GLY A 33 8.73 4.42 0.01
CA GLY A 33 9.34 5.65 0.52
C GLY A 33 9.01 5.98 1.98
N LEU A 34 7.80 5.68 2.45
CA LEU A 34 7.44 5.87 3.86
C LEU A 34 8.21 4.94 4.79
N ILE A 35 8.55 3.73 4.34
CA ILE A 35 9.39 2.79 5.10
C ILE A 35 10.80 3.35 5.28
N TYR A 36 11.42 3.90 4.23
CA TYR A 36 12.74 4.54 4.34
C TYR A 36 12.73 5.77 5.25
N ASN A 37 11.68 6.58 5.19
CA ASN A 37 11.49 7.68 6.14
C ASN A 37 11.41 7.20 7.59
N ALA A 38 10.67 6.11 7.85
CA ALA A 38 10.57 5.52 9.19
C ALA A 38 11.91 4.96 9.68
N LEU A 39 12.63 4.21 8.83
CA LEU A 39 13.96 3.67 9.16
C LEU A 39 14.97 4.79 9.44
N LYS A 40 14.92 5.88 8.67
CA LYS A 40 15.75 7.06 8.92
C LYS A 40 15.49 7.64 10.31
N LEU A 41 14.22 7.82 10.70
CA LEU A 41 13.86 8.32 12.03
C LEU A 41 14.33 7.39 13.14
N PHE A 42 14.24 6.07 12.95
CA PHE A 42 14.74 5.10 13.92
C PHE A 42 16.27 5.14 14.05
N MET A 43 16.99 5.36 12.95
CA MET A 43 18.44 5.53 12.94
C MET A 43 18.87 6.83 13.64
N GLU A 44 18.15 7.94 13.43
CA GLU A 44 18.39 9.21 14.12
C GLU A 44 18.07 9.13 15.62
N LEU A 45 17.12 8.28 16.01
CA LEU A 45 16.72 8.09 17.40
C LEU A 45 17.77 7.34 18.23
N ASN A 46 18.27 6.21 17.72
CA ASN A 46 19.33 5.44 18.38
C ASN A 46 20.11 4.61 17.36
N GLN A 47 21.23 5.17 16.90
CA GLN A 47 22.05 4.53 15.87
C GLN A 47 22.63 3.17 16.34
N LYS A 48 23.08 3.08 17.60
CA LYS A 48 23.67 1.84 18.12
C LYS A 48 22.64 0.70 18.13
N LEU A 49 21.43 0.96 18.60
CA LEU A 49 20.36 -0.03 18.63
C LEU A 49 19.92 -0.44 17.22
N PHE A 50 19.92 0.50 16.27
CA PHE A 50 19.65 0.22 14.86
C PHE A 50 20.68 -0.74 14.26
N ASP A 51 21.97 -0.51 14.53
CA ASP A 51 23.06 -1.38 14.07
C ASP A 51 22.97 -2.79 14.69
N GLU A 52 22.65 -2.88 15.99
CA GLU A 52 22.40 -4.15 16.69
C GLU A 52 21.21 -4.92 16.09
N CYS A 53 20.09 -4.24 15.80
CA CYS A 53 18.93 -4.85 15.15
C CYS A 53 19.27 -5.33 13.73
N SER A 54 20.04 -4.53 12.98
CA SER A 54 20.50 -4.89 11.63
C SER A 54 21.37 -6.14 11.66
N GLN A 55 22.32 -6.21 12.60
CA GLN A 55 23.19 -7.37 12.76
C GLN A 55 22.41 -8.62 13.18
N LYS A 56 21.50 -8.48 14.14
CA LYS A 56 20.65 -9.59 14.60
C LYS A 56 19.77 -10.13 13.49
N TYR A 57 19.15 -9.25 12.71
CA TYR A 57 18.33 -9.64 11.56
C TYR A 57 19.13 -10.46 10.55
N LYS A 58 20.33 -10.01 10.17
CA LYS A 58 21.23 -10.77 9.27
C LYS A 58 21.60 -12.13 9.83
N ALA A 59 21.93 -12.21 11.12
CA ALA A 59 22.28 -13.47 11.76
C ALA A 59 21.08 -14.45 11.78
N GLU A 60 19.88 -13.97 12.08
CA GLU A 60 18.65 -14.76 11.99
C GLU A 60 18.33 -15.18 10.55
N ARG A 61 18.66 -14.35 9.56
CA ARG A 61 18.48 -14.69 8.14
C ARG A 61 19.42 -15.78 7.68
N GLN A 62 20.69 -15.68 8.02
CA GLN A 62 21.66 -16.73 7.76
C GLN A 62 21.29 -18.05 8.45
N LYS A 63 20.84 -17.98 9.71
CA LYS A 63 20.42 -19.16 10.48
C LYS A 63 19.18 -19.83 9.89
N GLU A 64 18.20 -19.06 9.41
CA GLU A 64 17.03 -19.64 8.74
C GLU A 64 17.41 -20.34 7.44
N LYS A 65 18.31 -19.73 6.65
CA LYS A 65 18.83 -20.32 5.42
C LYS A 65 19.55 -21.65 5.68
N GLU A 66 20.40 -21.70 6.70
CA GLU A 66 21.08 -22.93 7.11
C GLU A 66 20.09 -24.03 7.51
N LYS A 67 19.07 -23.69 8.32
CA LYS A 67 18.00 -24.63 8.67
C LYS A 67 17.20 -25.12 7.47
N MET A 68 17.01 -24.29 6.44
CA MET A 68 16.37 -24.73 5.20
C MET A 68 17.24 -25.74 4.47
N ARG A 69 18.54 -25.45 4.31
CA ARG A 69 19.50 -26.38 3.69
C ARG A 69 19.57 -27.72 4.43
N GLU A 70 19.68 -27.71 5.75
CA GLU A 70 19.66 -28.93 6.56
C GLU A 70 18.39 -29.76 6.32
N ARG A 71 17.25 -29.09 6.19
CA ARG A 71 15.97 -29.74 5.89
C ARG A 71 15.98 -30.38 4.51
N ASP A 72 16.51 -29.69 3.50
CA ASP A 72 16.60 -30.20 2.13
C ASP A 72 17.58 -31.38 2.03
N ASP A 73 18.69 -31.34 2.78
CA ASP A 73 19.63 -32.45 2.88
C ASP A 73 18.98 -33.68 3.54
N LEU A 74 18.21 -33.47 4.62
CA LEU A 74 17.44 -34.54 5.27
C LEU A 74 16.39 -35.14 4.33
N TRP A 75 15.62 -34.30 3.62
CA TRP A 75 14.63 -34.76 2.64
C TRP A 75 15.29 -35.52 1.49
N SER A 76 16.42 -35.05 0.99
CA SER A 76 17.20 -35.72 -0.06
C SER A 76 17.69 -37.10 0.40
N LYS A 77 18.13 -37.22 1.66
CA LYS A 77 18.52 -38.50 2.25
C LYS A 77 17.34 -39.47 2.35
N ILE A 78 16.18 -38.99 2.81
CA ILE A 78 14.94 -39.78 2.88
C ILE A 78 14.52 -40.24 1.48
N GLU A 79 14.57 -39.36 0.49
CA GLU A 79 14.24 -39.67 -0.90
C GLU A 79 15.16 -40.76 -1.45
N ASN A 80 16.47 -40.66 -1.20
CA ASN A 80 17.44 -41.66 -1.63
C ASN A 80 17.23 -43.02 -0.95
N MET A 81 16.90 -43.03 0.35
CA MET A 81 16.54 -44.27 1.06
C MET A 81 15.25 -44.87 0.51
N ALA A 82 14.25 -44.04 0.21
CA ALA A 82 12.99 -44.48 -0.37
C ALA A 82 13.21 -45.11 -1.76
N LYS A 83 14.07 -44.52 -2.60
CA LYS A 83 14.43 -45.06 -3.93
C LYS A 83 15.08 -46.44 -3.89
N GLN A 84 15.76 -46.78 -2.79
CA GLN A 84 16.36 -48.11 -2.60
C GLN A 84 15.34 -49.19 -2.20
N ASN A 85 14.11 -48.81 -1.85
CA ASN A 85 13.06 -49.76 -1.51
C ASN A 85 12.58 -50.49 -2.78
N PRO A 86 12.53 -51.83 -2.80
CA PRO A 86 12.02 -52.59 -3.96
C PRO A 86 10.61 -52.18 -4.43
N LYS A 87 9.77 -51.72 -3.51
CA LYS A 87 8.40 -51.27 -3.80
C LYS A 87 8.33 -49.83 -4.34
N TYR A 88 9.44 -49.09 -4.36
CA TYR A 88 9.48 -47.69 -4.77
C TYR A 88 8.91 -47.48 -6.17
N ARG A 89 9.20 -48.39 -7.11
CA ARG A 89 8.70 -48.31 -8.49
C ARG A 89 7.18 -48.36 -8.55
N ASP A 90 6.56 -49.22 -7.75
CA ASP A 90 5.10 -49.36 -7.68
C ASP A 90 4.46 -48.07 -7.13
N TYR A 91 5.03 -47.50 -6.06
CA TYR A 91 4.57 -46.23 -5.48
C TYR A 91 4.82 -45.03 -6.41
N ALA A 92 5.94 -44.97 -7.11
CA ALA A 92 6.26 -43.90 -8.04
C ALA A 92 5.28 -43.87 -9.22
N GLN A 93 4.89 -45.06 -9.73
CA GLN A 93 3.91 -45.18 -10.80
C GLN A 93 2.50 -44.79 -10.35
N ILE A 94 2.10 -45.16 -9.13
CA ILE A 94 0.84 -44.72 -8.52
C ILE A 94 0.82 -43.20 -8.30
N ASN A 95 1.91 -42.62 -7.80
CA ASN A 95 2.02 -41.18 -7.54
C ASN A 95 2.01 -40.36 -8.85
N ALA A 96 2.64 -40.84 -9.92
CA ALA A 96 2.58 -40.22 -11.24
C ALA A 96 1.15 -40.20 -11.82
N ASN A 97 0.37 -41.26 -11.56
CA ASN A 97 -1.02 -41.36 -12.02
C ASN A 97 -1.99 -40.48 -11.20
N LEU A 98 -1.69 -40.23 -9.91
CA LEU A 98 -2.46 -39.34 -9.04
C LEU A 98 -2.08 -37.85 -9.23
N GLN A 99 -0.83 -37.55 -9.58
CA GLN A 99 -0.33 -36.20 -9.81
C GLN A 99 -0.38 -35.77 -11.28
N GLY A 100 -1.44 -36.14 -12.01
CA GLY A 100 -1.82 -35.47 -13.24
C GLY A 100 -2.21 -34.02 -12.97
N GLY A 101 -1.22 -33.12 -12.74
CA GLY A 101 -1.36 -31.69 -13.01
C GLY A 101 -1.02 -30.66 -11.94
N PHE A 102 -0.71 -30.98 -10.68
CA PHE A 102 -0.65 -29.89 -9.65
C PHE A 102 0.53 -29.83 -8.66
N ILE A 103 1.37 -30.86 -8.48
CA ILE A 103 2.37 -30.86 -7.38
C ILE A 103 3.84 -30.99 -7.86
N SER A 104 4.17 -30.43 -9.03
CA SER A 104 5.58 -30.23 -9.43
C SER A 104 6.03 -28.77 -9.43
N GLN A 105 5.14 -27.80 -9.17
CA GLN A 105 5.47 -26.37 -9.26
C GLN A 105 5.60 -25.63 -7.93
N VAL A 106 5.38 -26.27 -6.78
CA VAL A 106 5.22 -25.48 -5.54
C VAL A 106 6.53 -25.10 -4.85
N ASN A 107 7.72 -25.65 -5.16
CA ASN A 107 8.83 -25.40 -4.21
C ASN A 107 10.28 -25.45 -4.71
N LYS A 108 10.60 -24.90 -5.90
CA LYS A 108 12.01 -24.70 -6.30
C LYS A 108 12.38 -23.35 -6.90
N ASN A 109 11.45 -22.45 -7.17
CA ASN A 109 11.75 -21.26 -8.00
C ASN A 109 11.49 -19.89 -7.34
N GLN A 110 11.45 -19.78 -6.01
CA GLN A 110 11.27 -18.45 -5.37
C GLN A 110 12.23 -18.13 -4.20
N ALA A 111 13.07 -19.06 -3.74
CA ALA A 111 13.87 -18.84 -2.53
C ALA A 111 15.37 -18.54 -2.76
N ASP A 112 15.92 -18.80 -3.94
CA ASP A 112 17.38 -19.02 -4.03
C ASP A 112 18.22 -17.93 -4.72
N MET A 113 17.64 -16.83 -5.23
CA MET A 113 18.42 -15.86 -6.03
C MET A 113 18.41 -14.40 -5.57
N ASP A 114 17.54 -13.98 -4.63
CA ASP A 114 17.41 -12.56 -4.23
C ASP A 114 18.01 -12.21 -2.83
N ASP A 115 18.50 -13.19 -2.06
CA ASP A 115 18.88 -12.96 -0.65
C ASP A 115 20.38 -12.82 -0.38
N LEU A 116 21.24 -12.87 -1.40
CA LEU A 116 22.68 -12.58 -1.21
C LEU A 116 22.94 -11.12 -0.83
N ASP A 117 22.01 -10.21 -1.19
CA ASP A 117 22.10 -8.78 -0.92
C ASP A 117 21.67 -8.39 0.51
N ASP A 118 21.21 -9.35 1.33
CA ASP A 118 20.87 -9.08 2.74
C ASP A 118 22.12 -8.90 3.63
N LEU A 119 23.28 -9.37 3.16
CA LEU A 119 24.55 -9.30 3.89
C LEU A 119 25.17 -7.90 3.83
N THR A 120 24.93 -7.16 2.75
CA THR A 120 25.24 -5.73 2.61
C THR A 120 24.23 -4.96 3.44
N GLY A 121 24.67 -4.42 4.59
CA GLY A 121 23.77 -3.62 5.43
C GLY A 121 23.40 -2.35 4.69
N MET A 122 22.14 -1.93 4.77
CA MET A 122 21.76 -0.59 4.27
C MET A 122 22.66 0.46 4.91
N SER A 123 23.47 1.16 4.09
CA SER A 123 24.31 2.22 4.61
C SER A 123 23.44 3.38 5.07
N LYS A 124 23.91 4.12 6.06
CA LYS A 124 23.31 5.40 6.46
C LYS A 124 23.10 6.32 5.26
N LYS A 125 24.04 6.32 4.30
CA LYS A 125 23.94 7.11 3.06
C LYS A 125 22.80 6.63 2.16
N ASP A 126 22.57 5.32 2.07
CA ASP A 126 21.51 4.73 1.24
C ASP A 126 20.14 5.07 1.82
N ILE A 127 19.99 4.92 3.15
CA ILE A 127 18.77 5.31 3.87
C ILE A 127 18.46 6.79 3.66
N GLU A 128 19.47 7.65 3.78
CA GLU A 128 19.29 9.10 3.62
C GLU A 128 18.93 9.51 2.19
N ASN A 129 19.55 8.91 1.19
CA ASN A 129 19.29 9.20 -0.22
C ASN A 129 17.89 8.73 -0.63
N GLU A 130 17.51 7.52 -0.24
CA GLU A 130 16.19 6.97 -0.56
C GLU A 130 15.07 7.73 0.15
N ALA A 131 15.27 8.13 1.40
CA ALA A 131 14.33 8.97 2.14
C ALA A 131 14.12 10.35 1.48
N LYS A 132 15.18 10.94 0.91
CA LYS A 132 15.08 12.21 0.15
C LYS A 132 14.29 12.03 -1.14
N GLU A 133 14.57 10.97 -1.89
CA GLU A 133 13.84 10.70 -3.14
C GLU A 133 12.36 10.33 -2.86
N ALA A 134 12.10 9.55 -1.81
CA ALA A 134 10.76 9.27 -1.31
C ALA A 134 9.96 10.54 -0.99
N SER A 135 10.60 11.50 -0.31
CA SER A 135 9.98 12.80 0.02
C SER A 135 9.61 13.59 -1.23
N LYS A 136 10.44 13.54 -2.27
CA LYS A 136 10.17 14.17 -3.58
C LYS A 136 9.00 13.51 -4.30
N ILE A 137 8.91 12.18 -4.28
CA ILE A 137 7.78 11.43 -4.87
C ILE A 137 6.46 11.79 -4.18
N ILE A 138 6.46 11.86 -2.85
CA ILE A 138 5.27 12.27 -2.06
C ILE A 138 4.87 13.71 -2.39
N GLY A 139 5.85 14.63 -2.52
CA GLY A 139 5.59 16.01 -2.93
C GLY A 139 4.95 16.11 -4.32
N LYS A 140 5.49 15.38 -5.30
CA LYS A 140 4.95 15.31 -6.67
C LYS A 140 3.54 14.73 -6.70
N ALA A 141 3.28 13.66 -5.94
CA ALA A 141 1.96 13.06 -5.84
C ALA A 141 0.95 14.07 -5.26
N LYS A 142 1.31 14.81 -4.21
CA LYS A 142 0.45 15.86 -3.62
C LYS A 142 0.14 16.98 -4.61
N SER A 143 1.12 17.43 -5.42
CA SER A 143 0.87 18.44 -6.45
C SER A 143 0.04 17.92 -7.63
N GLN A 144 0.09 16.62 -7.92
CA GLN A 144 -0.65 16.00 -9.02
C GLN A 144 -2.10 15.61 -8.61
N ILE A 145 -2.41 15.53 -7.31
CA ILE A 145 -3.77 15.33 -6.78
C ILE A 145 -4.56 16.66 -6.80
N PHE A 146 -4.54 17.37 -7.92
CA PHE A 146 -5.70 18.17 -8.32
C PHE A 146 -6.51 17.28 -9.25
N ARG A 147 -7.32 16.37 -8.67
CA ARG A 147 -8.30 15.61 -9.43
C ARG A 147 -9.25 16.63 -10.07
N ARG A 148 -9.08 16.90 -11.37
CA ARG A 148 -10.08 17.66 -12.13
C ARG A 148 -11.39 16.90 -11.97
N LYS A 149 -12.43 17.58 -11.45
CA LYS A 149 -13.79 17.02 -11.40
C LYS A 149 -14.11 16.57 -12.83
N SER A 150 -14.64 15.36 -13.01
CA SER A 150 -15.15 14.92 -14.29
C SER A 150 -16.36 15.79 -14.63
N GLU A 151 -16.18 16.81 -15.45
CA GLU A 151 -17.30 17.41 -16.16
C GLU A 151 -17.67 16.39 -17.25
N LEU A 152 -18.77 15.66 -17.04
CA LEU A 152 -19.37 14.87 -18.11
C LEU A 152 -19.65 15.84 -19.27
N PRO A 153 -19.37 15.45 -20.54
CA PRO A 153 -19.72 16.29 -21.67
C PRO A 153 -21.19 16.68 -21.56
N HIS A 154 -21.46 17.96 -21.36
CA HIS A 154 -22.82 18.43 -21.33
C HIS A 154 -23.39 18.28 -22.73
N ASP A 155 -24.37 17.40 -22.89
CA ASP A 155 -25.08 17.28 -24.15
C ASP A 155 -25.73 18.62 -24.48
N ILE A 156 -25.24 19.25 -25.56
CA ILE A 156 -25.67 20.57 -26.03
C ILE A 156 -27.18 20.56 -26.31
N ALA A 157 -27.73 19.42 -26.74
CA ALA A 157 -29.17 19.27 -26.93
C ALA A 157 -29.93 19.37 -25.61
N THR A 158 -29.39 18.78 -24.55
CA THR A 158 -29.96 18.85 -23.19
C THR A 158 -29.89 20.27 -22.62
N ILE A 159 -28.76 20.97 -22.78
CA ILE A 159 -28.64 22.39 -22.36
C ILE A 159 -29.65 23.27 -23.12
N ASN A 160 -29.73 23.12 -24.44
CA ASN A 160 -30.63 23.90 -25.27
C ASN A 160 -32.11 23.60 -24.98
N ALA A 161 -32.44 22.34 -24.67
CA ALA A 161 -33.78 21.96 -24.25
C ALA A 161 -34.16 22.63 -22.93
N ILE A 162 -33.25 22.65 -21.94
CA ILE A 162 -33.46 23.31 -20.65
C ILE A 162 -33.63 24.82 -20.83
N ASP A 163 -32.74 25.49 -21.58
CA ASP A 163 -32.82 26.95 -21.83
C ASP A 163 -34.11 27.32 -22.57
N LYS A 164 -34.51 26.53 -23.58
CA LYS A 164 -35.76 26.73 -24.30
C LYS A 164 -36.98 26.57 -23.39
N HIS A 165 -36.95 25.61 -22.47
CA HIS A 165 -38.04 25.42 -21.52
C HIS A 165 -38.09 26.54 -20.47
N GLN A 166 -36.93 26.99 -19.99
CA GLN A 166 -36.82 28.10 -19.03
C GLN A 166 -37.30 29.43 -19.63
N LYS A 167 -36.90 29.75 -20.86
CA LYS A 167 -37.39 30.94 -21.59
C LYS A 167 -38.90 30.89 -21.80
N ARG A 168 -39.43 29.74 -22.20
CA ARG A 168 -40.87 29.54 -22.36
C ARG A 168 -41.61 29.72 -21.04
N THR A 169 -41.12 29.18 -19.92
CA THR A 169 -41.74 29.40 -18.61
C THR A 169 -41.64 30.84 -18.12
N ALA A 170 -40.57 31.56 -18.46
CA ALA A 170 -40.44 32.98 -18.16
C ALA A 170 -41.47 33.82 -18.96
N GLU A 171 -41.70 33.49 -20.23
CA GLU A 171 -42.74 34.14 -21.06
C GLU A 171 -44.17 33.89 -20.54
N PHE A 172 -44.44 32.69 -20.02
CA PHE A 172 -45.72 32.38 -19.36
C PHE A 172 -45.88 33.08 -17.99
N GLN A 173 -44.79 33.36 -17.27
CA GLN A 173 -44.87 34.15 -16.03
C GLN A 173 -45.00 35.66 -16.27
N SER A 174 -44.44 36.19 -17.36
CA SER A 174 -44.53 37.61 -17.73
C SER A 174 -45.91 38.04 -18.22
N THR A 175 -46.78 37.10 -18.62
CA THR A 175 -48.08 37.40 -19.25
C THR A 175 -49.27 37.34 -18.29
N THR A 176 -49.06 37.08 -16.99
CA THR A 176 -50.14 37.00 -15.99
C THR A 176 -50.19 38.15 -14.98
N THR A 177 -49.46 39.25 -15.16
CA THR A 177 -49.50 40.39 -14.21
C THR A 177 -49.75 41.73 -14.87
N THR A 178 -50.94 41.92 -15.45
CA THR A 178 -51.49 43.25 -15.72
C THR A 178 -53.00 43.30 -15.51
N THR A 179 -53.47 43.34 -14.25
CA THR A 179 -54.70 44.09 -13.90
C THR A 179 -54.79 44.38 -12.40
N THR A 180 -55.07 45.65 -12.06
CA THR A 180 -55.87 46.10 -10.91
C THR A 180 -55.15 46.58 -9.63
N THR A 181 -54.89 47.90 -9.66
CA THR A 181 -55.14 48.94 -8.62
C THR A 181 -54.35 49.00 -7.31
N LYS A 182 -53.61 50.11 -7.18
CA LYS A 182 -53.22 50.77 -5.92
C LYS A 182 -54.46 51.26 -5.15
N THR A 183 -54.52 50.96 -3.86
CA THR A 183 -55.16 51.76 -2.79
C THR A 183 -54.28 51.60 -1.55
N SER A 184 -53.38 52.55 -1.31
CA SER A 184 -53.46 53.61 -0.28
C SER A 184 -53.66 53.08 1.15
N ALA A 185 -52.60 53.24 1.94
CA ALA A 185 -52.51 52.96 3.36
C ALA A 185 -53.30 53.97 4.21
N TYR A 186 -53.91 53.49 5.30
CA TYR A 186 -54.15 54.18 6.57
C TYR A 186 -54.31 53.05 7.63
N ASP A 187 -53.38 52.91 8.57
CA ASP A 187 -53.34 53.58 9.88
C ASP A 187 -54.40 53.02 10.87
N HIS A 188 -53.95 52.29 11.89
CA HIS A 188 -54.17 52.63 13.30
C HIS A 188 -53.79 51.49 14.26
N THR A 189 -52.84 51.83 15.14
CA THR A 189 -52.83 51.68 16.61
C THR A 189 -53.66 50.57 17.29
N ALA A 190 -52.95 49.80 18.11
CA ALA A 190 -53.43 48.73 18.98
C ALA A 190 -54.37 49.22 20.12
N PRO A 191 -55.23 48.34 20.68
CA PRO A 191 -56.15 48.69 21.74
C PRO A 191 -55.57 48.41 23.15
N LYS A 192 -55.81 49.31 24.11
CA LYS A 192 -56.61 49.06 25.33
C LYS A 192 -56.48 50.20 26.35
N THR A 193 -57.65 50.55 26.92
CA THR A 193 -57.99 51.44 28.06
C THR A 193 -57.71 52.93 27.91
#